data_AF-A0A6I6JYJ2-F1
#
_entry.id   AF-A0A6I6JYJ2-F1
#
_cell.length_a   1.000
_cell.length_b   1.000
_cell.length_c   1.000
_cell.angle_alpha   90.00
_cell.angle_beta   90.00
_cell.angle_gamma   90.00
#
_symmetry.space_group_name_H-M   'P 1'
#
loop_
_entity.id
_entity.type
_entity.pdbx_description
1 polymer ?
#
loop_
_entity_poly.entity_id
_entity_poly.type
_entity_poly.pdbx_seq_one_letter_code
_entity_poly.pdbx_strand_id
1 'polypeptide(L)'
;MPTALATLTTDEFKTLLNDFYAEPIKRNKMTEEEIKDLAQRLNKKINVPLISETGEEKIFIKIILKIDTFLYDHLPNEFYDLIRSADKGIDDGEAKRLVRRLTRLANDKIDIPYLPEPAEHFVLKFVIGIVVKSARKALDFEKVRNESDDLVVPDSEEDIEKMVE
;
A
#
# COMPACT_ATOMS: atom_id res chain seq x y z
N MET A 1 -9.56 29.86 -9.60
CA MET A 1 -8.37 29.78 -10.48
C MET A 1 -8.72 28.84 -11.62
N PRO A 2 -8.58 29.21 -12.91
CA PRO A 2 -8.77 28.25 -13.98
C PRO A 2 -7.57 27.28 -13.96
N THR A 3 -7.85 25.98 -13.86
CA THR A 3 -6.83 24.93 -13.87
C THR A 3 -6.20 24.90 -15.25
N ALA A 4 -4.88 25.12 -15.35
CA ALA A 4 -4.18 25.00 -16.62
C ALA A 4 -4.31 23.55 -17.13
N LEU A 5 -4.97 23.37 -18.29
CA LEU A 5 -5.02 22.10 -18.96
C LEU A 5 -3.68 21.85 -19.65
N ALA A 6 -3.13 20.64 -19.51
CA ALA A 6 -1.91 20.26 -20.21
C ALA A 6 -2.16 20.28 -21.73
N THR A 7 -1.53 21.21 -22.44
CA THR A 7 -1.47 21.21 -23.90
C THR A 7 -0.40 20.24 -24.35
N LEU A 8 -0.78 18.98 -24.53
CA LEU A 8 0.10 17.93 -25.05
C LEU A 8 0.11 17.96 -26.57
N THR A 9 1.30 17.96 -27.16
CA THR A 9 1.49 17.70 -28.58
C THR A 9 1.16 16.24 -28.90
N THR A 10 0.91 15.93 -30.17
CA THR A 10 0.61 14.56 -30.63
C THR A 10 1.70 13.56 -30.23
N ASP A 11 2.96 13.98 -30.22
CA ASP A 11 4.10 13.12 -29.90
C ASP A 11 4.29 12.93 -28.39
N GLU A 12 3.98 13.95 -27.58
CA GLU A 12 3.89 13.80 -26.12
C GLU A 12 2.72 12.89 -25.73
N PHE A 13 1.57 13.00 -26.41
CA PHE A 13 0.43 12.11 -26.19
C PHE A 13 0.73 10.67 -26.60
N LYS A 14 1.45 10.45 -27.70
CA LYS A 14 1.92 9.12 -28.10
C LYS A 14 2.93 8.55 -27.11
N THR A 15 3.83 9.37 -26.57
CA THR A 15 4.75 8.95 -25.51
C THR A 15 3.97 8.50 -24.28
N LEU A 16 2.97 9.27 -23.85
CA LEU A 16 2.09 8.90 -22.73
C LEU A 16 1.30 7.61 -23.00
N LEU A 17 0.77 7.43 -24.22
CA LEU A 17 0.11 6.18 -24.60
C LEU A 17 1.07 5.00 -24.55
N ASN A 18 2.29 5.18 -25.07
CA ASN A 18 3.30 4.13 -25.06
C ASN A 18 3.75 3.79 -23.63
N ASP A 19 3.86 4.76 -22.73
CA ASP A 19 4.15 4.53 -21.30
C ASP A 19 2.97 3.87 -20.57
N PHE A 20 1.74 4.26 -20.87
CA PHE A 20 0.53 3.68 -20.28
C PHE A 20 0.35 2.21 -20.68
N TYR A 21 0.57 1.90 -21.96
CA TYR A 21 0.51 0.54 -22.49
C TYR A 21 1.85 -0.19 -22.44
N ALA A 22 2.93 0.43 -21.96
CA ALA A 22 4.20 -0.24 -21.78
C ALA A 22 3.97 -1.45 -20.87
N GLU A 23 4.56 -2.59 -21.24
CA GLU A 23 4.66 -3.68 -20.28
C GLU A 23 5.31 -3.10 -19.02
N PRO A 24 4.70 -3.29 -17.84
CA PRO A 24 5.27 -2.88 -16.57
C PRO A 24 6.77 -3.16 -16.55
N ILE A 25 7.64 -2.14 -16.61
CA ILE A 25 9.08 -2.34 -16.50
C ILE A 25 9.30 -3.07 -15.19
N LYS A 26 9.61 -4.38 -15.24
CA LYS A 26 9.68 -5.34 -14.11
C LYS A 26 9.44 -4.66 -12.76
N ARG A 27 8.17 -4.34 -12.50
CA ARG A 27 7.78 -3.63 -11.29
C ARG A 27 8.11 -4.60 -10.16
N ASN A 28 8.98 -4.19 -9.24
CA ASN A 28 9.31 -5.06 -8.12
C ASN A 28 8.14 -5.04 -7.15
N LYS A 29 7.39 -6.14 -7.15
CA LYS A 29 6.48 -6.51 -6.05
C LYS A 29 7.27 -6.58 -4.74
N MET A 30 6.55 -6.66 -3.62
CA MET A 30 7.21 -6.92 -2.34
C MET A 30 8.09 -8.17 -2.42
N THR A 31 9.25 -8.12 -1.78
CA THR A 31 10.14 -9.29 -1.68
C THR A 31 9.53 -10.33 -0.75
N GLU A 32 9.99 -11.57 -0.86
CA GLU A 32 9.53 -12.65 0.04
C GLU A 32 9.77 -12.30 1.53
N GLU A 33 10.89 -11.63 1.83
CA GLU A 33 11.24 -11.21 3.18
C GLU A 33 10.30 -10.13 3.70
N GLU A 34 9.98 -9.13 2.89
CA GLU A 34 9.00 -8.08 3.22
C GLU A 34 7.62 -8.65 3.50
N ILE A 35 7.17 -9.61 2.67
CA ILE A 35 5.86 -10.24 2.82
C ILE A 35 5.79 -11.07 4.11
N LYS A 36 6.83 -11.86 4.42
CA LYS A 36 6.88 -12.67 5.65
C LYS A 36 6.90 -11.79 6.90
N ASP A 37 7.70 -10.72 6.90
CA ASP A 37 7.80 -9.79 8.02
C ASP A 37 6.45 -9.11 8.30
N LEU A 38 5.76 -8.64 7.25
CA LEU A 38 4.40 -8.10 7.37
C LEU A 38 3.39 -9.12 7.88
N ALA A 39 3.46 -10.36 7.40
CA ALA A 39 2.56 -11.42 7.84
C ALA A 39 2.73 -11.71 9.33
N GLN A 40 3.97 -11.76 9.82
CA GLN A 40 4.27 -11.94 11.24
C GLN A 40 3.72 -10.79 12.10
N ARG A 41 3.76 -9.56 11.59
CA ARG A 41 3.18 -8.40 12.28
C ARG A 41 1.67 -8.43 12.36
N LEU A 42 1.02 -8.79 11.25
CA LEU A 42 -0.42 -8.99 11.24
C LEU A 42 -0.82 -10.10 12.21
N ASN A 43 -0.04 -11.19 12.27
CA ASN A 43 -0.26 -12.29 13.21
C ASN A 43 -0.22 -11.87 14.68
N LYS A 44 0.59 -10.87 15.03
CA LYS A 44 0.65 -10.31 16.39
C LYS A 44 -0.53 -9.39 16.72
N LYS A 45 -1.18 -8.80 15.70
CA LYS A 45 -2.20 -7.75 15.86
C LYS A 45 -3.63 -8.28 15.64
N ILE A 46 -3.79 -9.37 14.89
CA ILE A 46 -5.09 -9.93 14.50
C ILE A 46 -5.07 -11.42 14.70
N ASN A 47 -6.13 -11.92 15.35
CA ASN A 47 -6.41 -13.34 15.48
C ASN A 47 -7.55 -13.71 14.51
N VAL A 48 -7.36 -14.75 13.72
CA VAL A 48 -8.34 -15.29 12.78
C VAL A 48 -9.04 -16.47 13.44
N PRO A 49 -10.35 -16.38 13.72
CA PRO A 49 -11.07 -17.47 14.37
C PRO A 49 -10.89 -18.80 13.64
N LEU A 50 -10.80 -19.90 14.40
CA LEU A 50 -10.80 -21.28 13.92
C LEU A 50 -9.52 -21.72 13.17
N ILE A 51 -8.45 -20.94 13.22
CA ILE A 51 -7.17 -21.26 12.56
C ILE A 51 -6.02 -21.21 13.58
N SER A 52 -5.04 -22.10 13.45
CA SER A 52 -3.83 -22.06 14.29
C SER A 52 -2.92 -20.91 13.87
N GLU A 53 -2.11 -20.36 14.77
CA GLU A 53 -1.19 -19.23 14.47
C GLU A 53 -0.30 -19.45 13.24
N THR A 54 0.19 -20.68 13.01
CA THR A 54 0.99 -21.03 11.81
C THR A 54 0.17 -21.13 10.52
N GLY A 55 -1.15 -21.30 10.64
CA GLY A 55 -2.11 -21.22 9.54
C GLY A 55 -2.51 -19.77 9.25
N GLU A 56 -2.60 -18.94 10.28
CA GLU A 56 -2.87 -17.50 10.19
C GLU A 56 -1.76 -16.77 9.41
N GLU A 57 -0.49 -17.06 9.70
CA GLU A 57 0.66 -16.47 8.97
C GLU A 57 0.56 -16.74 7.46
N LYS A 58 0.21 -17.97 7.05
CA LYS A 58 0.03 -18.34 5.63
C LYS A 58 -1.14 -17.60 4.98
N ILE A 59 -2.17 -17.27 5.74
CA ILE A 59 -3.32 -16.51 5.28
C ILE A 59 -2.95 -15.05 5.11
N PHE A 60 -2.26 -14.47 6.10
CA PHE A 60 -1.76 -13.10 6.01
C PHE A 60 -0.80 -12.90 4.83
N ILE A 61 0.11 -13.85 4.55
CA ILE A 61 0.94 -13.83 3.34
C ILE A 61 0.09 -13.70 2.07
N LYS A 62 -1.00 -14.48 1.96
CA LYS A 62 -1.89 -14.43 0.79
C LYS A 62 -2.66 -13.12 0.71
N ILE A 63 -3.09 -12.57 1.84
CA ILE A 63 -3.76 -11.27 1.89
C ILE A 63 -2.80 -10.16 1.45
N ILE A 64 -1.56 -10.15 1.96
CA ILE A 64 -0.53 -9.18 1.59
C ILE A 64 -0.23 -9.26 0.08
N LEU A 65 -0.07 -10.47 -0.47
CA LEU A 65 0.11 -10.68 -1.91
C LEU A 65 -1.07 -10.15 -2.73
N LYS A 66 -2.31 -10.34 -2.25
CA LYS A 66 -3.53 -9.81 -2.90
C LYS A 66 -3.53 -8.29 -2.90
N ILE A 67 -3.14 -7.66 -1.79
CA ILE A 67 -3.04 -6.20 -1.66
C ILE A 67 -1.92 -5.64 -2.54
N ASP A 68 -0.72 -6.21 -2.49
CA ASP A 68 0.42 -5.77 -3.31
C ASP A 68 0.11 -5.91 -4.81
N THR A 69 -0.56 -6.99 -5.21
CA THR A 69 -1.03 -7.17 -6.59
C THR A 69 -2.12 -6.15 -6.95
N PHE A 70 -3.06 -5.88 -6.05
CA PHE A 70 -4.08 -4.86 -6.29
C PHE A 70 -3.45 -3.47 -6.51
N LEU A 71 -2.52 -3.07 -5.65
CA LEU A 71 -1.80 -1.79 -5.77
C LEU A 71 -1.03 -1.73 -7.08
N TYR A 72 -0.36 -2.82 -7.46
CA TYR A 72 0.33 -2.96 -8.72
C TYR A 72 -0.59 -2.80 -9.93
N ASP A 73 -1.77 -3.41 -9.91
CA ASP A 73 -2.69 -3.46 -11.06
C ASP A 73 -3.52 -2.17 -11.22
N HIS A 74 -3.77 -1.43 -10.13
CA HIS A 74 -4.72 -0.32 -10.11
C HIS A 74 -4.08 1.07 -9.94
N LEU A 75 -2.78 1.15 -9.68
CA LEU A 75 -2.06 2.42 -9.63
C LEU A 75 -1.44 2.76 -10.99
N PRO A 76 -1.61 3.98 -11.50
CA PRO A 76 -0.81 4.48 -12.61
C PRO A 76 0.69 4.40 -12.27
N ASN A 77 1.53 4.20 -13.29
CA ASN A 77 2.97 4.01 -13.12
C ASN A 77 3.58 5.15 -12.30
N GLU A 78 3.14 6.39 -12.50
CA GLU A 78 3.63 7.58 -11.80
C GLU A 78 3.34 7.53 -10.29
N PHE A 79 2.22 6.95 -9.86
CA PHE A 79 1.88 6.81 -8.45
C PHE A 79 2.62 5.64 -7.80
N TYR A 80 2.78 4.54 -8.53
CA TYR A 80 3.57 3.41 -8.05
C TYR A 80 5.05 3.77 -7.93
N ASP A 81 5.59 4.47 -8.94
CA ASP A 81 6.94 4.99 -8.92
C ASP A 81 7.09 6.02 -7.82
N LEU A 82 6.09 6.87 -7.54
CA LEU A 82 6.15 7.80 -6.40
C LEU A 82 6.12 7.07 -5.04
N ILE A 83 5.48 5.89 -4.96
CA ILE A 83 5.55 4.97 -3.81
C ILE A 83 6.90 4.22 -3.75
N ARG A 84 7.64 4.10 -4.86
CA ARG A 84 8.88 3.30 -4.93
C ARG A 84 10.14 4.13 -5.18
N SER A 85 10.01 5.41 -5.49
CA SER A 85 11.11 6.32 -5.83
C SER A 85 11.60 7.00 -4.56
N ALA A 86 12.79 6.60 -4.13
CA ALA A 86 13.47 7.17 -2.97
C ALA A 86 13.77 8.68 -3.09
N ASP A 87 13.79 9.23 -4.30
CA ASP A 87 14.30 10.58 -4.59
C ASP A 87 13.23 11.69 -4.55
N LYS A 88 11.94 11.34 -4.56
CA LYS A 88 10.83 12.31 -4.48
C LYS A 88 9.96 11.98 -3.28
N GLY A 89 10.43 12.39 -2.10
CA GLY A 89 9.69 12.22 -0.85
C GLY A 89 8.28 12.81 -0.96
N ILE A 90 7.29 12.01 -0.58
CA ILE A 90 5.88 12.42 -0.45
C ILE A 90 5.73 13.18 0.89
N ASP A 91 5.08 14.36 0.86
CA ASP A 91 4.78 15.10 2.09
C ASP A 91 3.77 14.35 2.97
N ASP A 92 3.72 14.66 4.28
CA ASP A 92 2.84 13.97 5.24
C ASP A 92 1.36 14.03 4.83
N GLY A 93 0.91 15.16 4.32
CA GLY A 93 -0.47 15.37 3.92
C GLY A 93 -0.83 14.54 2.69
N GLU A 94 0.07 14.48 1.71
CA GLU A 94 -0.08 13.66 0.51
C GLU A 94 -0.09 12.16 0.83
N ALA A 95 0.84 11.71 1.67
CA ALA A 95 0.91 10.31 2.09
C ALA A 95 -0.35 9.89 2.87
N LYS A 96 -0.83 10.72 3.79
CA LYS A 96 -2.10 10.49 4.52
C LYS A 96 -3.29 10.37 3.57
N ARG A 97 -3.40 11.27 2.59
CA ARG A 97 -4.46 11.23 1.57
C ARG A 97 -4.36 9.98 0.71
N LEU A 98 -3.15 9.55 0.36
CA LEU A 98 -2.91 8.37 -0.46
C LEU A 98 -3.34 7.10 0.29
N VAL A 99 -2.91 6.91 1.54
CA VAL A 99 -3.33 5.77 2.38
C VAL A 99 -4.85 5.71 2.51
N ARG A 100 -5.51 6.85 2.83
CA ARG A 100 -6.98 6.92 2.93
C ARG A 100 -7.67 6.47 1.64
N ARG A 101 -7.26 7.03 0.49
CA ARG A 101 -7.88 6.73 -0.80
C ARG A 101 -7.67 5.29 -1.24
N LEU A 102 -6.45 4.77 -1.09
CA LEU A 102 -6.12 3.41 -1.47
C LEU A 102 -6.78 2.39 -0.56
N THR A 103 -6.86 2.65 0.75
CA THR A 103 -7.57 1.79 1.69
C THR A 103 -9.03 1.67 1.30
N ARG A 104 -9.71 2.80 1.06
CA ARG A 104 -11.11 2.80 0.63
C ARG A 104 -11.30 2.05 -0.68
N LEU A 105 -10.47 2.33 -1.69
CA LEU A 105 -10.55 1.66 -2.99
C LEU A 105 -10.28 0.16 -2.88
N ALA A 106 -9.31 -0.24 -2.06
CA ALA A 106 -9.01 -1.64 -1.81
C ALA A 106 -10.18 -2.33 -1.09
N ASN A 107 -10.78 -1.69 -0.09
CA ASN A 107 -11.90 -2.23 0.68
C ASN A 107 -13.17 -2.41 -0.18
N ASP A 108 -13.34 -1.60 -1.23
CA ASP A 108 -14.44 -1.76 -2.19
C ASP A 108 -14.20 -2.91 -3.21
N LYS A 109 -12.96 -3.42 -3.32
CA LYS A 109 -12.52 -4.31 -4.41
C LYS A 109 -11.96 -5.65 -3.95
N ILE A 110 -11.38 -5.66 -2.76
CA ILE A 110 -10.90 -6.83 -2.06
C ILE A 110 -11.99 -7.18 -1.05
N ASP A 111 -12.38 -8.44 -1.05
CA ASP A 111 -13.21 -9.06 -0.03
C ASP A 111 -12.40 -10.20 0.57
N ILE A 112 -12.37 -10.30 1.90
CA ILE A 112 -11.70 -11.33 2.70
C ILE A 112 -12.77 -12.04 3.55
N PRO A 113 -13.46 -13.07 3.00
CA PRO A 113 -14.68 -13.61 3.59
C PRO A 113 -14.58 -14.21 5.00
N TYR A 114 -13.35 -14.49 5.46
CA TYR A 114 -13.06 -15.08 6.76
C TYR A 114 -12.60 -14.04 7.80
N LEU A 115 -12.52 -12.76 7.43
CA LEU A 115 -12.32 -11.65 8.34
C LEU A 115 -13.61 -10.84 8.47
N PRO A 116 -13.95 -10.35 9.67
CA PRO A 116 -14.96 -9.32 9.81
C PRO A 116 -14.53 -8.03 9.10
N GLU A 117 -15.47 -7.26 8.57
CA GLU A 117 -15.23 -5.99 7.85
C GLU A 117 -14.26 -5.03 8.58
N PRO A 118 -14.35 -4.81 9.91
CA PRO A 118 -13.39 -3.94 10.61
C PRO A 118 -11.95 -4.49 10.58
N ALA A 119 -11.80 -5.82 10.64
CA ALA A 119 -10.50 -6.47 10.57
C ALA A 119 -9.94 -6.44 9.14
N GLU A 120 -10.79 -6.62 8.13
CA GLU A 120 -10.40 -6.43 6.73
C GLU A 120 -9.92 -4.99 6.49
N HIS A 121 -10.72 -4.00 6.88
CA HIS A 121 -10.35 -2.60 6.76
C HIS A 121 -9.01 -2.29 7.45
N PHE A 122 -8.80 -2.83 8.66
CA PHE A 122 -7.53 -2.72 9.38
C PHE A 122 -6.37 -3.31 8.59
N VAL A 123 -6.50 -4.54 8.06
CA VAL A 123 -5.43 -5.22 7.33
C VAL A 123 -5.04 -4.43 6.08
N LEU A 124 -6.05 -3.98 5.31
CA LEU A 124 -5.85 -3.16 4.13
C LEU A 124 -5.10 -1.87 4.48
N LYS A 125 -5.59 -1.16 5.50
CA LYS A 125 -5.00 0.10 5.98
C LYS A 125 -3.57 -0.08 6.47
N PHE A 126 -3.29 -1.16 7.20
CA PHE A 126 -1.97 -1.47 7.73
C PHE A 126 -0.95 -1.74 6.62
N VAL A 127 -1.28 -2.65 5.69
CA VAL A 127 -0.37 -3.02 4.59
C VAL A 127 -0.12 -1.85 3.67
N ILE A 128 -1.18 -1.13 3.27
CA ILE A 128 -1.06 0.08 2.43
C ILE A 128 -0.28 1.17 3.15
N GLY A 129 -0.52 1.36 4.45
CA GLY A 129 0.22 2.30 5.29
C GLY A 129 1.71 2.02 5.30
N ILE A 130 2.12 0.75 5.45
CA ILE A 130 3.54 0.35 5.41
C ILE A 130 4.13 0.58 4.03
N VAL A 131 3.43 0.19 2.95
CA VAL A 131 3.89 0.42 1.58
C VAL A 131 4.14 1.92 1.33
N VAL A 132 3.20 2.78 1.72
CA VAL A 132 3.34 4.24 1.57
C VAL A 132 4.41 4.80 2.52
N LYS A 133 4.54 4.32 3.75
CA LYS A 133 5.58 4.78 4.69
C LYS A 133 6.99 4.41 4.22
N SER A 134 7.18 3.21 3.68
CA SER A 134 8.44 2.77 3.07
C SER A 134 8.81 3.59 1.84
N ALA A 135 7.84 4.09 1.08
CA ALA A 135 8.07 5.06 -0.01
C ALA A 135 8.75 6.33 0.47
N ARG A 136 8.29 6.87 1.62
CA ARG A 136 8.72 8.17 2.13
C ARG A 136 10.15 8.18 2.63
N LYS A 137 10.61 7.09 3.24
CA LYS A 137 11.93 7.01 3.90
C LYS A 137 13.05 6.54 2.99
N ALA A 138 12.93 6.71 1.67
CA ALA A 138 13.92 6.23 0.70
C ALA A 138 14.22 4.74 0.89
N LEU A 139 13.19 3.88 0.81
CA LEU A 139 13.31 2.41 0.87
C LEU A 139 14.20 1.84 1.99
N ASP A 140 14.31 2.51 3.13
CA ASP A 140 14.84 1.88 4.34
C ASP A 140 13.72 1.09 5.03
N PHE A 141 13.38 -0.05 4.41
CA PHE A 141 12.43 -1.00 4.95
C PHE A 141 12.85 -1.47 6.35
N GLU A 142 14.15 -1.54 6.67
CA GLU A 142 14.62 -1.90 8.02
C GLU A 142 14.28 -0.84 9.07
N LYS A 143 14.36 0.44 8.72
CA LYS A 143 13.96 1.53 9.63
C LYS A 143 12.46 1.58 9.85
N VAL A 144 11.66 1.45 8.79
CA VAL A 144 10.19 1.34 8.91
C VAL A 144 9.80 0.08 9.67
N ARG A 145 10.54 -1.01 9.45
CA ARG A 145 10.37 -2.28 10.17
C ARG A 145 10.46 -2.05 11.68
N ASN A 146 11.52 -1.42 12.18
CA ASN A 146 11.67 -1.19 13.62
C ASN A 146 10.56 -0.33 14.23
N GLU A 147 10.00 0.61 13.48
CA GLU A 147 8.92 1.49 13.96
C GLU A 147 7.51 0.88 13.83
N SER A 148 7.35 -0.16 13.00
CA SER A 148 6.02 -0.65 12.66
C SER A 148 5.39 -1.58 13.71
N ASP A 149 6.19 -2.11 14.64
CA ASP A 149 5.68 -2.84 15.81
C ASP A 149 4.87 -1.89 16.72
N ASP A 150 5.32 -0.63 16.84
CA ASP A 150 4.67 0.45 17.59
C ASP A 150 3.56 1.18 16.81
N LEU A 151 3.33 0.80 15.55
CA LEU A 151 2.34 1.44 14.68
C LEU A 151 0.92 1.13 15.19
N VAL A 152 0.27 2.18 15.67
CA VAL A 152 -1.14 2.16 16.06
C VAL A 152 -1.95 2.39 14.79
N VAL A 153 -2.60 1.35 14.30
CA VAL A 153 -3.61 1.50 13.25
C VAL A 153 -4.86 2.05 13.93
N PRO A 154 -5.30 3.27 13.57
CA PRO A 154 -6.42 3.88 14.22
C PRO A 154 -7.74 3.30 13.72
N ASP A 155 -8.69 3.12 14.63
CA ASP A 155 -10.04 2.68 14.33
C ASP A 155 -10.83 3.74 13.53
N SER A 156 -10.43 5.03 13.63
CA SER A 156 -11.06 6.15 12.94
C SER A 156 -10.25 6.62 11.72
N GLU A 157 -10.93 7.22 10.73
CA GLU A 157 -10.25 7.90 9.61
C GLU A 157 -9.52 9.17 10.04
N GLU A 158 -9.98 9.83 11.11
CA GLU A 158 -9.42 11.08 11.63
C GLU A 158 -8.03 10.87 12.24
N ASP A 159 -7.78 9.72 12.88
CA ASP A 159 -6.53 9.43 13.58
C ASP A 159 -5.40 8.86 12.70
N ILE A 160 -5.58 8.81 11.37
CA ILE A 160 -4.58 8.31 10.39
C ILE A 160 -3.22 9.01 10.50
N GLU A 161 -3.18 10.16 11.16
CA GLU A 161 -1.98 10.92 11.47
C GLU A 161 -0.89 10.08 12.14
N LYS A 162 -1.25 9.17 13.05
CA LYS A 162 -0.32 8.32 13.80
C LYS A 162 0.33 7.19 12.99
N MET A 163 -0.16 6.91 11.77
CA MET A 163 0.35 5.81 10.94
C MET A 163 1.49 6.22 10.00
N VAL A 164 1.53 7.51 9.65
CA VAL A 164 2.37 8.00 8.55
C VAL A 164 3.56 8.83 9.06
N GLU A 165 3.50 9.32 10.31
CA GLU A 165 4.63 9.86 11.08
C GLU A 165 5.74 8.80 11.27
#